data_AF-A0A349KHJ9-F1
#
_entry.id   AF-A0A349KHJ9-F1
#
_cell.length_a   1.000
_cell.length_b   1.000
_cell.length_c   1.000
_cell.angle_alpha   90.00
_cell.angle_beta   90.00
_cell.angle_gamma   90.00
#
_symmetry.space_group_name_H-M   'P 1'
#
loop_
_entity.id
_entity.type
_entity.pdbx_description
1 polymer ?
#
loop_
_entity_poly.entity_id
_entity_poly.type
_entity_poly.pdbx_seq_one_letter_code
_entity_poly.pdbx_strand_id
1 'polypeptide(L)'
;MFKFPIFKFLTFLLCLLPLEYSIFQVYQLQTGGANVLGADPAKELVLLQGEWAIRFLLLTLLVTPVRRFTGWRQAQKIRRMLGLFTFAYASIHLLAYLFLLLELDFRNLGADILKRP
;
A
#
# COMPACT_ATOMS: atom_id res chain seq x y z
N MET A 1 14.35 -9.88 -26.87
CA MET A 1 13.31 -10.83 -26.41
C MET A 1 13.45 -11.03 -24.90
N PHE A 2 12.93 -10.11 -24.07
CA PHE A 2 13.07 -10.19 -22.62
C PHE A 2 12.38 -11.45 -22.08
N LYS A 3 13.12 -12.30 -21.36
CA LYS A 3 12.59 -13.54 -20.81
C LYS A 3 11.44 -13.21 -19.85
N PHE A 4 10.25 -13.69 -20.19
CA PHE A 4 8.97 -13.53 -19.47
C PHE A 4 8.99 -13.62 -17.92
N PRO A 5 9.85 -14.40 -17.24
CA PRO A 5 9.96 -14.36 -15.77
C PRO A 5 10.49 -13.03 -15.23
N ILE A 6 11.35 -12.33 -15.96
CA ILE A 6 12.02 -11.11 -15.50
C ILE A 6 11.01 -9.98 -15.27
N PHE A 7 10.05 -9.80 -16.18
CA PHE A 7 9.07 -8.71 -16.06
C PHE A 7 8.15 -8.84 -14.84
N LYS A 8 7.72 -10.07 -14.53
CA LYS A 8 6.94 -10.34 -13.30
C LYS A 8 7.79 -10.10 -12.06
N PHE A 9 9.03 -10.57 -12.07
CA PHE A 9 9.97 -10.38 -10.97
C PHE A 9 10.26 -8.90 -10.70
N LEU A 10 10.52 -8.12 -11.76
CA LEU A 10 10.71 -6.67 -11.64
C LEU A 10 9.47 -5.97 -11.08
N THR A 11 8.28 -6.32 -11.58
CA THR A 11 7.03 -5.74 -11.06
C THR A 11 6.82 -6.11 -9.59
N PHE A 12 7.14 -7.35 -9.20
CA PHE A 12 7.06 -7.79 -7.81
C PHE A 12 8.01 -6.99 -6.89
N LEU A 13 9.27 -6.85 -7.30
CA LEU A 13 10.25 -6.03 -6.58
C LEU A 13 9.80 -4.57 -6.46
N LEU A 14 9.32 -3.98 -7.56
CA LEU A 14 8.80 -2.61 -7.56
C LEU A 14 7.62 -2.44 -6.58
N CYS A 15 6.75 -3.43 -6.47
CA CYS A 15 5.63 -3.39 -5.54
C CYS A 15 6.04 -3.58 -4.06
N LEU A 16 7.24 -4.10 -3.80
CA LEU A 16 7.79 -4.23 -2.44
C LEU A 16 8.47 -2.95 -1.95
N LEU A 17 8.99 -2.10 -2.85
CA LEU A 17 9.71 -0.88 -2.49
C LEU A 17 8.95 0.02 -1.49
N PRO A 18 7.63 0.26 -1.62
CA PRO A 18 6.93 1.10 -0.65
C PRO A 18 6.87 0.51 0.76
N LEU A 19 6.78 -0.82 0.86
CA LEU A 19 6.78 -1.54 2.13
C LEU A 19 8.17 -1.46 2.77
N GLU A 20 9.23 -1.70 2.00
CA GLU A 20 10.62 -1.56 2.45
C GLU A 20 10.90 -0.14 2.94
N TYR A 21 10.44 0.87 2.21
CA TYR A 21 10.57 2.27 2.60
C TYR A 21 9.83 2.57 3.92
N SER A 22 8.63 2.01 4.11
CA SER A 22 7.87 2.17 5.35
C SER A 22 8.58 1.55 6.54
N ILE A 23 9.16 0.35 6.37
CA ILE A 23 9.95 -0.32 7.41
C ILE A 23 11.20 0.50 7.76
N PHE A 24 11.87 1.04 6.75
CA PHE A 24 13.03 1.91 6.96
C PHE A 24 12.67 3.16 7.77
N GLN A 25 11.54 3.81 7.49
CA GLN A 25 11.09 4.95 8.28
C GLN A 25 10.81 4.60 9.75
N VAL A 26 10.21 3.44 10.02
CA VAL A 26 10.00 2.95 11.39
C VAL A 26 11.33 2.67 12.09
N TYR A 27 12.29 2.05 11.39
CA TYR A 27 13.62 1.80 11.94
C TYR A 27 14.35 3.10 12.30
N GLN A 28 14.27 4.11 11.42
CA GLN A 28 14.85 5.44 11.67
C GLN A 28 14.21 6.10 12.90
N LEU A 29 12.88 6.00 13.04
CA LEU A 29 12.16 6.51 14.21
C LEU A 29 12.65 5.84 15.51
N GLN A 30 12.84 4.51 15.51
CA GLN A 30 13.26 3.75 16.68
C GLN A 30 14.73 3.99 17.08
N THR A 31 15.59 4.24 16.10
CA THR A 31 17.04 4.44 16.31
C THR A 31 17.45 5.90 16.53
N GLY A 32 16.47 6.82 16.56
CA GLY A 32 16.73 8.26 16.73
C GLY A 32 17.32 8.93 15.48
N GLY A 33 17.10 8.34 14.30
CA GLY A 33 17.45 8.92 13.01
C GLY A 33 16.55 10.08 12.61
N ALA A 34 16.52 10.39 11.31
CA ALA A 34 15.69 11.49 10.79
C ALA A 34 14.20 11.25 11.11
N ASN A 35 13.53 12.24 11.71
CA ASN A 35 12.10 12.16 12.01
C ASN A 35 11.25 12.47 10.76
N VAL A 36 11.24 11.54 9.82
CA VAL A 36 10.52 11.67 8.54
C VAL A 36 9.01 11.45 8.71
N LEU A 37 8.60 10.72 9.76
CA LEU A 37 7.20 10.41 10.09
C LEU A 37 6.50 11.54 10.88
N GLY A 38 7.19 12.64 11.18
CA GLY A 38 6.59 13.84 11.76
C GLY A 38 6.13 13.70 13.21
N ALA A 39 5.07 14.41 13.57
CA ALA A 39 4.60 14.54 14.95
C ALA A 39 3.72 13.37 15.43
N ASP A 40 3.02 12.70 14.51
CA ASP A 40 2.18 11.53 14.79
C ASP A 40 2.55 10.38 13.83
N PRO A 41 3.60 9.60 14.17
CA PRO A 41 4.11 8.55 13.30
C PRO A 41 3.09 7.45 13.00
N ALA A 42 2.19 7.16 13.95
CA ALA A 42 1.15 6.15 13.79
C ALA A 42 0.17 6.55 12.68
N LYS A 43 -0.32 7.79 12.73
CA LYS A 43 -1.22 8.33 11.71
C LYS A 43 -0.56 8.41 10.34
N GLU A 44 0.68 8.88 10.26
CA GLU A 44 1.40 8.98 8.98
C GLU A 44 1.63 7.61 8.35
N LEU A 45 1.95 6.58 9.15
CA LEU A 45 2.06 5.21 8.63
C LEU A 45 0.74 4.70 8.07
N VAL A 46 -0.38 4.93 8.75
CA VAL A 46 -1.70 4.52 8.27
C VAL A 46 -2.03 5.22 6.94
N LEU A 47 -1.78 6.52 6.84
CA LEU A 47 -2.00 7.30 5.61
C LEU A 47 -1.13 6.79 4.47
N LEU A 48 0.17 6.59 4.70
CA LEU A 48 1.11 6.10 3.71
C LEU A 48 0.66 4.75 3.13
N GLN A 49 0.26 3.80 3.97
CA GLN A 49 -0.21 2.49 3.51
C GLN A 49 -1.51 2.60 2.70
N GLY A 50 -2.42 3.49 3.12
CA GLY A 50 -3.67 3.76 2.41
C GLY A 50 -3.43 4.36 1.02
N GLU A 51 -2.52 5.32 0.90
CA GLU A 51 -2.15 5.90 -0.39
C GLU A 51 -1.58 4.86 -1.36
N TRP A 52 -0.67 4.00 -0.89
CA TRP A 52 -0.10 2.95 -1.73
C TRP A 52 -1.13 1.91 -2.16
N ALA A 53 -2.08 1.56 -1.28
CA ALA A 53 -3.20 0.70 -1.65
C ALA A 53 -4.01 1.30 -2.81
N ILE A 54 -4.35 2.60 -2.74
CA ILE A 54 -5.08 3.32 -3.80
C ILE A 54 -4.24 3.40 -5.08
N ARG A 55 -2.95 3.72 -5.00
CA ARG A 55 -2.05 3.75 -6.17
C ARG A 55 -2.00 2.39 -6.87
N PHE A 56 -1.87 1.28 -6.14
CA PHE A 56 -1.91 -0.06 -6.72
C PHE A 56 -3.29 -0.41 -7.29
N LEU A 57 -4.38 0.03 -6.67
CA LEU A 57 -5.74 -0.14 -7.21
C LEU A 57 -5.86 0.56 -8.56
N LEU A 58 -5.43 1.82 -8.66
CA LEU A 58 -5.42 2.58 -9.90
C LEU A 58 -4.55 1.92 -10.97
N LEU A 59 -3.34 1.46 -10.61
CA LEU A 59 -2.48 0.70 -11.53
C LEU A 59 -3.15 -0.59 -12.02
N THR A 60 -3.83 -1.32 -11.13
CA THR A 60 -4.57 -2.54 -11.49
C THR A 60 -5.71 -2.24 -12.46
N LEU A 61 -6.45 -1.16 -12.23
CA LEU A 61 -7.54 -0.72 -13.11
C LEU A 61 -7.02 -0.25 -14.47
N LEU A 62 -5.86 0.41 -14.51
CA LEU A 62 -5.20 0.88 -15.73
C LEU A 62 -4.74 -0.26 -16.66
N VAL A 63 -4.57 -1.48 -16.16
CA VAL A 63 -4.17 -2.62 -16.99
C VAL A 63 -5.16 -2.90 -18.14
N THR A 64 -6.45 -2.68 -17.91
CA THR A 64 -7.50 -2.88 -18.93
C THR A 64 -7.46 -1.83 -20.05
N PRO A 65 -7.50 -0.51 -19.78
CA PRO A 65 -7.37 0.50 -20.83
C PRO A 65 -6.00 0.44 -21.53
N VAL A 66 -4.89 0.21 -20.81
CA VAL A 66 -3.56 0.06 -21.43
C VAL A 66 -3.57 -1.08 -22.45
N ARG A 67 -4.10 -2.25 -22.10
CA ARG A 67 -4.24 -3.37 -23.05
C ARG A 67 -5.11 -3.00 -24.25
N ARG A 68 -6.20 -2.26 -24.04
CA ARG A 68 -7.13 -1.87 -25.10
C ARG A 68 -6.50 -0.91 -26.11
N PHE A 69 -5.76 0.10 -25.64
CA PHE A 69 -5.17 1.12 -26.51
C PHE A 69 -3.84 0.69 -27.15
N THR A 70 -3.01 -0.07 -26.43
CA THR A 70 -1.66 -0.45 -26.91
C THR A 70 -1.58 -1.85 -27.49
N GLY A 71 -2.61 -2.69 -27.28
CA GLY A 71 -2.57 -4.11 -27.62
C GLY A 71 -1.62 -4.94 -26.75
N TRP A 72 -1.03 -4.36 -25.69
CA TRP A 72 0.00 -5.00 -24.88
C TRP A 72 -0.54 -6.16 -24.03
N ARG A 73 -0.47 -7.39 -24.57
CA ARG A 73 -1.00 -8.61 -23.95
C ARG A 73 -0.32 -8.96 -22.62
N GLN A 74 0.93 -8.53 -22.43
CA GLN A 74 1.74 -8.83 -21.25
C GLN A 74 1.24 -8.05 -20.02
N ALA A 75 0.64 -6.86 -20.19
CA ALA A 75 0.04 -6.09 -19.10
C ALA A 75 -1.02 -6.91 -18.35
N GLN A 76 -1.84 -7.69 -19.07
CA GLN A 76 -2.85 -8.55 -18.44
C GLN A 76 -2.27 -9.62 -17.51
N LYS A 77 -1.03 -10.05 -17.75
CA LYS A 77 -0.37 -11.07 -16.93
C LYS A 77 0.03 -10.56 -15.54
N ILE A 78 0.22 -9.25 -15.38
CA ILE A 78 0.55 -8.62 -14.09
C ILE A 78 -0.69 -8.12 -13.35
N ARG A 79 -1.87 -8.04 -13.99
CA ARG A 79 -3.14 -7.59 -13.38
C ARG A 79 -3.44 -8.30 -12.06
N ARG A 80 -3.35 -9.64 -12.04
CA ARG A 80 -3.63 -10.43 -10.83
C ARG A 80 -2.64 -10.13 -9.72
N MET A 81 -1.37 -9.93 -10.06
CA MET A 81 -0.33 -9.65 -9.07
C MET A 81 -0.49 -8.25 -8.49
N LEU A 82 -0.77 -7.24 -9.32
CA LEU A 82 -1.07 -5.88 -8.84
C LEU A 82 -2.29 -5.88 -7.92
N GLY A 83 -3.36 -6.61 -8.27
CA GLY A 83 -4.53 -6.73 -7.41
C GLY A 83 -4.23 -7.42 -6.07
N LEU A 84 -3.33 -8.40 -6.04
CA LEU A 84 -2.89 -9.02 -4.79
C LEU A 84 -2.11 -8.04 -3.90
N PHE A 85 -1.24 -7.21 -4.50
CA PHE A 85 -0.57 -6.13 -3.78
C PHE A 85 -1.55 -5.07 -3.28
N THR A 86 -2.53 -4.65 -4.09
CA THR A 86 -3.61 -3.76 -3.64
C THR A 86 -4.28 -4.32 -2.39
N PHE A 87 -4.66 -5.60 -2.39
CA PHE A 87 -5.30 -6.24 -1.25
C PHE A 87 -4.38 -6.35 -0.03
N ALA A 88 -3.10 -6.68 -0.24
CA ALA A 88 -2.11 -6.76 0.83
C ALA A 88 -1.91 -5.40 1.52
N TYR A 89 -1.70 -4.32 0.75
CA TYR A 89 -1.53 -2.97 1.29
C TYR A 89 -2.82 -2.44 1.93
N ALA A 90 -3.99 -2.74 1.37
CA ALA A 90 -5.27 -2.41 2.01
C ALA A 90 -5.45 -3.15 3.34
N SER A 91 -5.03 -4.40 3.43
CA SER A 91 -5.07 -5.17 4.68
C SER A 91 -4.09 -4.61 5.71
N ILE A 92 -2.88 -4.23 5.29
CA ILE A 92 -1.90 -3.57 6.17
C ILE A 92 -2.46 -2.23 6.65
N HIS A 93 -3.05 -1.42 5.77
CA HIS A 93 -3.70 -0.16 6.15
C HIS A 93 -4.80 -0.38 7.19
N LEU A 94 -5.69 -1.36 6.98
CA LEU A 94 -6.76 -1.69 7.91
C LEU A 94 -6.19 -2.15 9.26
N LEU A 95 -5.22 -3.06 9.27
CA LEU A 95 -4.58 -3.53 10.50
C LEU A 95 -3.88 -2.37 11.22
N ALA A 96 -3.12 -1.54 10.50
CA ALA A 96 -2.47 -0.37 11.07
C ALA A 96 -3.48 0.60 11.69
N TYR A 97 -4.61 0.85 11.02
CA TYR A 97 -5.70 1.64 11.59
C TYR A 97 -6.26 1.01 12.87
N LEU A 98 -6.57 -0.29 12.84
CA LEU A 98 -7.15 -1.01 13.97
C LEU A 98 -6.23 -1.05 15.20
N PHE A 99 -4.93 -1.28 14.99
CA PHE A 99 -3.96 -1.44 16.07
C PHE A 99 -3.37 -0.11 16.54
N LEU A 100 -3.08 0.83 15.63
CA LEU A 100 -2.34 2.05 15.95
C LEU A 100 -3.23 3.25 16.24
N LEU A 101 -4.42 3.33 15.62
CA LEU A 101 -5.31 4.49 15.80
C LEU A 101 -6.53 4.16 16.63
N LEU A 102 -7.14 2.99 16.42
CA LEU A 102 -8.30 2.54 17.18
C LEU A 102 -7.93 1.82 18.48
N GLU A 103 -6.70 1.31 18.59
CA GLU A 103 -6.22 0.53 19.74
C GLU A 103 -7.12 -0.69 20.07
N LEU A 104 -7.82 -1.22 19.05
CA LEU A 104 -8.83 -2.28 19.18
C LEU A 104 -10.00 -1.96 20.14
N ASP A 105 -10.23 -0.69 20.48
CA ASP A 105 -11.39 -0.28 21.27
C ASP A 105 -12.66 -0.20 20.40
N PHE A 106 -13.16 -1.37 20.03
CA PHE A 106 -14.40 -1.51 19.24
C PHE A 106 -15.65 -1.02 19.98
N ARG A 107 -15.58 -0.78 21.30
CA ARG A 107 -16.72 -0.31 22.11
C ARG A 107 -16.98 1.18 21.90
N ASN A 108 -15.93 1.96 21.63
CA ASN A 108 -16.03 3.40 21.34
C ASN A 108 -16.03 3.74 19.84
N LEU A 109 -15.81 2.75 18.96
CA LEU A 109 -15.77 2.92 17.51
C LEU A 109 -17.01 3.64 16.94
N GLY A 110 -18.21 3.30 17.41
CA GLY A 110 -19.45 3.94 16.99
C GLY A 110 -19.58 5.40 17.46
N ALA A 111 -19.01 5.74 18.63
CA ALA A 111 -19.05 7.09 19.17
C ALA A 111 -18.02 8.02 18.50
N ASP A 112 -16.86 7.49 18.10
CA ASP A 112 -15.82 8.25 17.40
C ASP A 112 -16.19 8.57 15.95
N ILE A 113 -16.81 7.62 15.24
CA ILE A 113 -17.35 7.86 13.88
C ILE A 113 -18.43 8.95 13.92
N LEU A 114 -19.23 9.03 14.99
CA LEU A 114 -20.28 10.02 15.14
C LEU A 114 -19.74 11.41 15.57
N LYS A 115 -18.60 11.46 16.27
CA LYS A 115 -17.98 12.72 16.76
C LYS A 115 -17.06 13.39 15.75
N ARG A 116 -16.55 12.66 14.76
CA ARG A 116 -15.67 13.18 13.71
C ARG A 116 -16.29 12.90 12.33
N PRO A 117 -17.25 13.73 11.87
CA PRO A 117 -17.82 13.59 10.52
C PRO A 117 -16.78 13.85 9.42
#